data_AF-A0A172XZE5-F1
#
_entry.id   AF-A0A172XZE5-F1
#
_cell.length_a   1.000
_cell.length_b   1.000
_cell.length_c   1.000
_cell.angle_alpha   90.00
_cell.angle_beta   90.00
_cell.angle_gamma   90.00
#
_symmetry.space_group_name_H-M   'P 1'
#
loop_
_entity.id
_entity.type
_entity.pdbx_description
1 polymer ?
#
loop_
_entity_poly.entity_id
_entity_poly.type
_entity_poly.pdbx_seq_one_letter_code
_entity_poly.pdbx_strand_id
1 'polypeptide(L)'
;MKQTFNLSKSTLIFYSLLAPFIIGGSFYNLYYGLILGESSHVRIGAWSLLGFVILPLMLIATYLRNRCVITDQYVRIYKREFGRSEYDFTISERFLAMKHRPLFSIFRKTFHTLTITEKTTGDVVFSEDLETSSSYTEKIRSALRT
;
A
#
# COMPACT_ATOMS: atom_id res chain seq x y z
N MET A 1 17.34 -14.62 -10.33
CA MET A 1 16.92 -14.70 -8.92
C MET A 1 15.51 -14.13 -8.76
N LYS A 2 14.65 -14.72 -7.92
CA LYS A 2 13.27 -14.22 -7.71
C LYS A 2 13.17 -13.49 -6.37
N GLN A 3 12.79 -12.22 -6.40
CA GLN A 3 12.55 -11.41 -5.21
C GLN A 3 11.09 -10.93 -5.17
N THR A 4 10.50 -10.86 -3.98
CA THR A 4 9.10 -10.43 -3.81
C THR A 4 9.05 -9.27 -2.83
N PHE A 5 8.37 -8.21 -3.23
CA PHE A 5 8.18 -6.98 -2.47
C PHE A 5 6.69 -6.64 -2.38
N ASN A 6 6.35 -5.79 -1.42
CA ASN A 6 5.03 -5.18 -1.35
C ASN A 6 5.16 -3.65 -1.43
N LEU A 7 4.55 -3.05 -2.44
CA LEU A 7 4.66 -1.62 -2.73
C LEU A 7 3.93 -0.75 -1.70
N SER A 8 3.00 -1.32 -0.93
CA SER A 8 2.24 -0.64 0.12
C SER A 8 2.59 -1.15 1.53
N LYS A 9 3.84 -1.58 1.74
CA LYS A 9 4.26 -2.27 2.97
C LYS A 9 3.99 -1.46 4.24
N SER A 10 4.30 -0.17 4.26
CA SER A 10 4.12 0.67 5.46
C SER A 10 2.65 0.80 5.83
N THR A 11 1.79 1.03 4.83
CA THR A 11 0.34 1.12 4.99
C THR A 11 -0.26 -0.18 5.50
N LEU A 12 0.18 -1.31 4.92
CA LEU A 12 -0.25 -2.63 5.39
C LEU A 12 0.15 -2.87 6.85
N ILE A 13 1.38 -2.55 7.24
CA ILE A 13 1.82 -2.71 8.64
C ILE A 13 0.98 -1.82 9.57
N PHE A 14 0.80 -0.56 9.21
CA PHE A 14 0.04 0.40 10.02
C PHE A 14 -1.40 -0.06 10.24
N TYR A 15 -2.12 -0.39 9.17
CA TYR A 15 -3.51 -0.83 9.30
C TYR A 15 -3.63 -2.24 9.88
N SER A 16 -2.64 -3.12 9.70
CA SER A 16 -2.63 -4.44 10.37
C SER A 16 -2.50 -4.30 11.89
N LEU A 17 -1.80 -3.27 12.39
CA LEU A 17 -1.70 -3.00 13.82
C LEU A 17 -3.02 -2.44 14.39
N LEU A 18 -3.70 -1.57 13.64
CA LEU A 18 -4.99 -1.00 14.06
C LEU A 18 -6.16 -1.97 13.90
N ALA A 19 -6.07 -2.90 12.95
CA ALA A 19 -7.19 -3.76 12.58
C ALA A 19 -7.79 -4.56 13.74
N PRO A 20 -7.03 -5.19 14.64
CA PRO A 20 -7.62 -5.93 15.77
C PRO A 20 -8.55 -5.08 16.63
N PHE A 21 -8.19 -3.82 16.89
CA PHE A 21 -9.01 -2.90 17.69
C PHE A 21 -10.30 -2.50 16.96
N ILE A 22 -10.20 -2.21 15.67
CA ILE A 22 -11.36 -1.83 14.83
C ILE A 22 -12.30 -3.02 14.66
N ILE A 23 -11.75 -4.20 14.37
CA ILE A 23 -12.51 -5.46 14.23
C ILE A 23 -13.21 -5.79 15.55
N GLY A 24 -12.50 -5.74 16.67
CA GLY A 24 -13.06 -6.03 17.98
C GLY A 24 -14.20 -5.08 18.37
N GLY A 25 -13.99 -3.77 18.22
CA GLY A 25 -15.02 -2.78 18.51
C GLY A 25 -16.22 -2.86 17.55
N SER A 26 -15.98 -3.13 16.27
CA SER A 26 -17.05 -3.35 15.29
C SER A 26 -17.87 -4.60 15.60
N PHE A 27 -17.23 -5.69 15.99
CA PHE A 27 -17.92 -6.92 16.36
C PHE A 27 -18.75 -6.74 17.63
N TYR A 28 -18.18 -6.07 18.65
CA TYR A 28 -18.90 -5.75 19.89
C TYR A 28 -20.18 -4.94 19.61
N ASN A 29 -20.10 -3.93 18.75
CA ASN A 29 -21.26 -3.14 18.37
C ASN A 29 -22.32 -3.91 17.59
N LEU A 30 -21.91 -4.78 16.67
CA LEU A 30 -22.86 -5.63 15.96
C LEU A 30 -23.59 -6.55 16.96
N TYR A 31 -22.85 -7.21 17.82
CA TYR A 31 -23.39 -8.17 18.77
C TYR A 31 -24.28 -7.51 19.82
N TYR A 32 -23.76 -6.52 20.55
CA TYR A 32 -24.52 -5.87 21.62
C TYR A 32 -25.57 -4.88 21.09
N GLY A 33 -25.22 -4.08 20.09
CA GLY A 33 -26.09 -3.01 19.58
C GLY A 33 -27.20 -3.47 18.65
N LEU A 34 -26.94 -4.47 17.79
CA LEU A 34 -27.92 -4.93 16.79
C LEU A 34 -28.55 -6.27 17.15
N ILE A 35 -27.74 -7.26 17.59
CA ILE A 35 -28.24 -8.62 17.85
C ILE A 35 -28.96 -8.68 19.20
N LEU A 36 -28.39 -8.10 20.26
CA LEU A 36 -28.96 -8.12 21.60
C LEU A 36 -29.87 -6.91 21.90
N GLY A 37 -29.83 -5.86 21.09
CA GLY A 37 -30.65 -4.65 21.28
C GLY A 37 -30.27 -3.80 22.49
N GLU A 38 -29.07 -3.97 23.03
CA GLU A 38 -28.54 -3.18 24.15
C GLU A 38 -27.91 -1.87 23.65
N SER A 39 -27.80 -0.86 24.52
CA SER A 39 -27.13 0.40 24.15
C SER A 39 -25.63 0.18 23.98
N SER A 40 -25.16 0.05 22.73
CA SER A 40 -23.72 -0.04 22.46
C SER A 40 -23.04 1.31 22.76
N HIS A 41 -22.05 1.29 23.66
CA HIS A 41 -21.33 2.49 24.10
C HIS A 41 -20.13 2.85 23.19
N VAL A 42 -19.75 1.96 22.27
CA VAL A 42 -18.54 2.09 21.46
C VAL A 42 -18.90 2.60 20.06
N ARG A 43 -18.86 3.91 19.78
CA ARG A 43 -19.16 4.41 18.41
C ARG A 43 -17.88 4.60 17.60
N ILE A 44 -17.43 3.56 16.88
CA ILE A 44 -16.27 3.66 15.95
C ILE A 44 -16.74 4.03 14.54
N GLY A 45 -17.23 5.26 14.36
CA GLY A 45 -17.44 5.90 13.04
C GLY A 45 -18.09 5.03 11.95
N ALA A 46 -17.61 5.14 10.71
CA ALA A 46 -18.07 4.36 9.55
C ALA A 46 -17.81 2.83 9.65
N TRP A 47 -17.05 2.41 10.68
CA TRP A 47 -16.68 1.02 10.94
C TRP A 47 -17.53 0.37 12.03
N SER A 48 -18.55 1.07 12.53
CA SER A 48 -19.30 0.67 13.72
C SER A 48 -19.93 -0.70 13.61
N LEU A 49 -20.40 -1.11 12.43
CA LEU A 49 -21.11 -2.40 12.24
C LEU A 49 -20.36 -3.40 11.36
N LEU A 50 -19.60 -2.95 10.36
CA LEU A 50 -19.01 -3.84 9.34
C LEU A 50 -17.47 -3.79 9.27
N GLY A 51 -16.82 -3.05 10.18
CA GLY A 51 -15.36 -2.99 10.26
C GLY A 51 -14.72 -4.35 10.48
N PHE A 52 -15.41 -5.28 11.14
CA PHE A 52 -14.93 -6.65 11.35
C PHE A 52 -14.81 -7.49 10.07
N VAL A 53 -15.55 -7.17 9.00
CA VAL A 53 -15.49 -7.87 7.69
C VAL A 53 -14.73 -7.06 6.66
N ILE A 54 -15.07 -5.78 6.53
CA ILE A 54 -14.55 -4.94 5.44
C ILE A 54 -13.05 -4.68 5.61
N LEU A 55 -12.59 -4.44 6.84
CA LEU A 55 -11.18 -4.11 7.08
C LEU A 55 -10.23 -5.27 6.75
N PRO A 56 -10.47 -6.52 7.20
CA PRO A 56 -9.68 -7.67 6.74
C PRO A 56 -9.66 -7.83 5.22
N LEU A 57 -10.82 -7.70 4.56
CA LEU A 57 -10.91 -7.84 3.11
C LEU A 57 -10.09 -6.78 2.39
N MET A 58 -10.15 -5.52 2.85
CA MET A 58 -9.32 -4.45 2.30
C MET A 58 -7.83 -4.72 2.51
N LEU A 59 -7.40 -5.20 3.69
CA LEU A 59 -5.99 -5.51 3.94
C LEU A 59 -5.47 -6.61 3.01
N ILE A 60 -6.25 -7.68 2.83
CA ILE A 60 -5.92 -8.77 1.90
C ILE A 60 -5.86 -8.25 0.45
N ALA A 61 -6.86 -7.46 0.03
CA ALA A 61 -6.91 -6.90 -1.31
C ALA A 61 -5.72 -5.97 -1.58
N THR A 62 -5.38 -5.10 -0.63
CA THR A 62 -4.21 -4.22 -0.69
C THR A 62 -2.92 -5.03 -0.77
N TYR A 63 -2.78 -6.08 0.04
CA TYR A 63 -1.62 -6.96 -0.04
C TYR A 63 -1.46 -7.60 -1.42
N LEU A 64 -2.53 -8.15 -1.99
CA LEU A 64 -2.49 -8.82 -3.29
C LEU A 64 -2.23 -7.85 -4.44
N ARG A 65 -2.88 -6.69 -4.44
CA ARG A 65 -2.74 -5.68 -5.50
C ARG A 65 -1.35 -5.01 -5.50
N ASN A 66 -0.73 -4.85 -4.34
CA ASN A 66 0.59 -4.23 -4.22
C ASN A 66 1.74 -5.24 -4.22
N ARG A 67 1.45 -6.52 -4.48
CA ARG A 67 2.49 -7.54 -4.57
C ARG A 67 3.29 -7.34 -5.86
N CYS A 68 4.58 -7.07 -5.69
CA CYS A 68 5.55 -6.94 -6.76
C CYS A 68 6.52 -8.12 -6.73
N VAL A 69 6.70 -8.79 -7.87
CA VAL A 69 7.64 -9.91 -8.04
C VAL A 69 8.66 -9.49 -9.08
N ILE A 70 9.92 -9.42 -8.68
CA ILE A 70 11.04 -9.06 -9.55
C ILE A 70 11.81 -10.33 -9.88
N THR A 71 12.02 -10.56 -11.17
CA THR A 71 12.85 -11.64 -11.71
C THR A 71 13.85 -11.06 -12.71
N ASP A 72 14.78 -11.89 -13.18
CA ASP A 72 15.79 -11.46 -14.14
C ASP A 72 15.15 -11.05 -15.48
N GLN A 73 14.03 -11.67 -15.86
CA GLN A 73 13.37 -11.46 -17.15
C GLN A 73 12.22 -10.45 -17.10
N TYR A 74 11.46 -10.43 -16.01
CA TYR A 74 10.26 -9.60 -15.90
C TYR A 74 10.06 -9.07 -14.48
N VAL A 75 9.27 -8.00 -14.40
CA VAL A 75 8.70 -7.46 -13.17
C VAL A 75 7.19 -7.64 -13.25
N ARG A 76 6.61 -8.31 -12.27
CA ARG A 76 5.16 -8.53 -12.20
C ARG A 76 4.58 -7.75 -11.02
N ILE A 77 3.59 -6.89 -11.30
CA ILE A 77 2.84 -6.16 -10.29
C ILE A 77 1.39 -6.61 -10.38
N TYR A 78 0.87 -7.19 -9.29
CA TYR A 78 -0.43 -7.84 -9.26
C TYR A 78 -0.58 -8.90 -10.38
N LYS A 79 -1.41 -8.61 -11.38
CA LYS A 79 -1.71 -9.46 -12.54
C LYS A 79 -1.01 -9.00 -13.83
N ARG A 80 -0.27 -7.88 -13.80
CA ARG A 80 0.42 -7.31 -14.96
C ARG A 80 1.89 -7.71 -14.93
N GLU A 81 2.41 -8.14 -16.07
CA GLU A 81 3.81 -8.51 -16.24
C GLU A 81 4.47 -7.54 -17.22
N PHE A 82 5.65 -7.06 -16.83
CA PHE A 82 6.45 -6.11 -17.59
C PHE A 82 7.79 -6.77 -17.91
N GLY A 83 8.00 -7.11 -19.19
CA GLY A 83 9.27 -7.68 -19.66
C GLY A 83 10.40 -6.64 -19.61
N ARG A 84 11.56 -7.01 -19.08
CA ARG A 84 12.70 -6.09 -18.97
C ARG A 84 13.33 -5.74 -20.31
N SER A 85 13.12 -6.56 -21.32
CA SER A 85 13.46 -6.26 -22.71
C SER A 85 12.70 -5.06 -23.27
N GLU A 86 11.45 -4.89 -22.86
CA GLU A 86 10.49 -3.95 -23.44
C GLU A 86 10.31 -2.69 -22.59
N TYR A 87 10.49 -2.80 -21.27
CA TYR A 87 10.20 -1.74 -20.33
C TYR A 87 11.43 -1.32 -19.52
N ASP A 88 11.50 -0.03 -19.20
CA ASP A 88 12.42 0.57 -18.24
C ASP A 88 11.71 0.86 -16.92
N PHE A 89 12.46 0.67 -15.83
CA PHE A 89 11.94 0.79 -14.46
C PHE A 89 12.69 1.88 -13.73
N THR A 90 11.99 2.96 -13.37
CA THR A 90 12.59 4.09 -12.67
C THR A 90 11.87 4.34 -11.35
N ILE A 91 12.63 4.54 -10.27
CA ILE A 91 12.09 5.03 -9.00
C ILE A 91 12.49 6.49 -8.86
N SER A 92 11.52 7.38 -9.10
CA SER A 92 11.69 8.82 -8.93
C SER A 92 11.39 9.26 -7.51
N GLU A 93 12.00 10.36 -7.09
CA GLU A 93 11.78 10.97 -5.78
C GLU A 93 11.02 12.27 -5.96
N ARG A 94 9.92 12.43 -5.21
CA ARG A 94 9.17 13.68 -5.16
C ARG A 94 9.13 14.22 -3.74
N PHE A 95 9.13 15.54 -3.64
CA PHE A 95 8.96 16.25 -2.38
C PHE A 95 7.60 16.95 -2.39
N LEU A 96 6.84 16.88 -1.29
CA LEU A 96 5.68 17.76 -1.16
C LEU A 96 6.14 19.20 -0.97
N ALA A 97 5.55 20.11 -1.74
CA ALA A 97 5.68 21.54 -1.55
C ALA A 97 5.21 21.92 -0.14
N MET A 98 5.85 22.95 0.45
CA MET A 98 5.58 23.42 1.83
C MET A 98 4.08 23.61 2.10
N LYS A 99 3.34 24.17 1.12
CA LYS A 99 1.90 24.44 1.16
C LYS A 99 0.99 23.22 1.33
N HIS A 100 1.49 22.02 1.04
CA HIS A 100 0.74 20.76 1.13
C HIS A 100 1.23 19.87 2.28
N ARG A 101 2.14 20.37 3.12
CA ARG A 101 2.64 19.62 4.28
C ARG A 101 1.70 19.80 5.46
N PRO A 102 1.42 18.74 6.24
CA PRO A 102 0.77 18.88 7.53
C PRO A 102 1.58 19.83 8.43
N LEU A 103 0.89 20.70 9.18
CA LEU A 103 1.51 21.70 10.07
C LEU A 103 2.52 21.10 11.06
N PHE A 104 2.33 19.83 11.44
CA PHE A 104 3.18 19.11 12.40
C PHE A 104 4.30 18.26 11.76
N SER A 105 4.45 18.26 10.43
CA SER A 105 5.52 17.52 9.74
C SER A 105 6.76 18.39 9.56
N ILE A 106 7.57 18.53 10.62
CA ILE A 106 8.77 19.38 10.64
C ILE A 106 9.85 18.85 9.66
N PHE A 107 9.93 17.54 9.44
CA PHE A 107 10.89 16.93 8.54
C PHE A 107 10.34 16.76 7.11
N ARG A 108 11.19 17.02 6.11
CA ARG A 108 10.88 16.77 4.70
C ARG A 108 10.63 15.28 4.51
N LYS A 109 9.40 14.89 4.19
CA LYS A 109 9.08 13.53 3.79
C LYS A 109 9.32 13.38 2.29
N THR A 110 10.27 12.51 1.93
CA THR A 110 10.50 12.09 0.54
C THR A 110 9.49 11.02 0.19
N PHE A 111 8.84 11.18 -0.96
CA PHE A 111 7.94 10.18 -1.53
C PHE A 111 8.63 9.58 -2.73
N HIS A 112 8.48 8.28 -2.89
CA HIS A 112 9.07 7.55 -4.00
C HIS A 112 7.95 7.07 -4.91
N THR A 113 8.12 7.24 -6.22
CA THR A 113 7.14 6.80 -7.21
C THR A 113 7.84 5.83 -8.16
N LEU A 114 7.27 4.63 -8.31
CA LEU A 114 7.70 3.66 -9.31
C LEU A 114 7.03 3.98 -10.62
N THR A 115 7.83 4.25 -11.64
CA THR A 115 7.39 4.54 -12.99
C THR A 115 7.95 3.48 -13.93
N ILE A 116 7.09 2.91 -14.76
CA ILE A 116 7.46 1.96 -15.81
C ILE A 116 7.18 2.62 -17.14
N THR A 117 8.22 2.73 -17.96
CA THR A 117 8.18 3.34 -19.28
C THR A 117 8.46 2.30 -20.34
N GLU A 118 7.70 2.32 -21.42
CA GLU A 118 7.98 1.47 -22.59
C GLU A 118 9.19 2.03 -23.36
N LYS A 119 10.14 1.17 -23.72
CA LYS A 119 11.41 1.59 -24.38
C LYS A 119 11.22 2.09 -25.81
N THR A 120 10.22 1.55 -26.50
CA THR A 120 9.96 1.86 -27.92
C THR A 120 9.30 3.21 -28.11
N THR A 121 8.29 3.51 -27.27
CA THR A 121 7.46 4.71 -27.36
C THR A 121 7.89 5.80 -26.37
N GLY A 122 8.54 5.43 -25.27
CA GLY A 122 8.81 6.30 -24.13
C GLY A 122 7.59 6.53 -23.23
N ASP A 123 6.45 5.86 -23.51
CA ASP A 123 5.21 6.10 -22.79
C ASP A 123 5.22 5.50 -21.39
N VAL A 124 4.67 6.24 -20.42
CA VAL A 124 4.48 5.77 -19.05
C VAL A 124 3.28 4.84 -18.99
N VAL A 125 3.52 3.54 -18.94
CA VAL A 125 2.46 2.51 -18.87
C VAL A 125 2.01 2.22 -17.44
N PHE A 126 2.82 2.59 -16.44
CA PHE A 126 2.52 2.39 -15.03
C PHE A 126 3.21 3.46 -14.17
N SER A 127 2.47 4.00 -13.22
CA SER A 127 3.00 4.92 -12.22
C SER A 127 2.26 4.71 -10.90
N GLU A 128 2.98 4.31 -9.86
CA GLU A 128 2.42 4.08 -8.52
C GLU A 128 3.34 4.62 -7.43
N ASP A 129 2.74 5.23 -6.41
CA ASP A 129 3.47 5.73 -5.25
C ASP A 129 3.86 4.57 -4.33
N LEU A 130 5.14 4.52 -3.93
CA LEU A 130 5.66 3.51 -3.01
C LEU A 130 5.39 3.94 -1.58
N GLU A 131 4.44 3.27 -0.94
CA GLU A 131 4.13 3.46 0.49
C GLU A 131 5.02 2.54 1.33
N THR A 132 6.33 2.72 1.20
CA THR A 132 7.37 1.93 1.89
C THR A 132 8.37 2.83 2.61
N SER A 133 9.15 2.28 3.53
CA SER A 133 10.28 3.01 4.13
C SER A 133 11.38 3.23 3.09
N SER A 134 12.17 4.29 3.24
CA SER A 134 13.29 4.61 2.32
C SER A 134 14.27 3.44 2.16
N SER A 135 14.67 2.80 3.26
CA SER A 135 15.51 1.59 3.22
C SER A 135 14.88 0.45 2.42
N TYR A 136 13.56 0.28 2.47
CA TYR A 136 12.87 -0.73 1.68
C TYR A 136 12.77 -0.34 0.21
N THR A 137 12.58 0.95 -0.08
CA THR A 137 12.64 1.49 -1.45
C THR A 137 14.00 1.24 -2.08
N GLU A 138 15.10 1.43 -1.35
CA GLU A 138 16.45 1.14 -1.89
C GLU A 138 16.63 -0.34 -2.21
N LYS A 139 16.01 -1.25 -1.44
CA LYS A 139 16.03 -2.69 -1.75
C LYS A 139 15.25 -3.00 -3.03
N ILE A 140 14.13 -2.33 -3.26
CA ILE A 140 13.39 -2.45 -4.52
C ILE A 140 14.23 -1.88 -5.67
N ARG A 141 14.86 -0.72 -5.47
CA ARG A 141 15.71 -0.05 -6.46
C ARG A 141 16.89 -0.94 -6.88
N SER A 142 17.58 -1.57 -5.93
CA SER A 142 18.69 -2.47 -6.23
C SER A 142 18.22 -3.74 -6.96
N ALA A 143 17.07 -4.29 -6.57
CA ALA A 143 16.47 -5.43 -7.25
C ALA A 143 16.09 -5.12 -8.70
N LEU A 144 15.61 -3.91 -8.98
CA LEU A 144 15.25 -3.48 -10.34
C LEU A 144 16.47 -3.24 -11.24
N ARG A 145 17.64 -2.95 -10.68
CA ARG A 145 18.89 -2.71 -11.42
C ARG A 145 19.68 -3.98 -11.75
N THR A 146 19.46 -5.05 -10.98
CA THR A 146 20.12 -6.36 -11.17
C THR A 146 19.51 -7.04 -12.36
#